data_AF-A0A060X4S6-F1
#
_entry.id   AF-A0A060X4S6-F1
#
_cell.length_a   1.000
_cell.length_b   1.000
_cell.length_c   1.000
_cell.angle_alpha   90.00
_cell.angle_beta   90.00
_cell.angle_gamma   90.00
#
_symmetry.space_group_name_H-M   'P 1'
#
loop_
_entity.id
_entity.type
_entity.pdbx_description
1 polymer ?
#
loop_
_entity_poly.entity_id
_entity_poly.type
_entity_poly.pdbx_seq_one_letter_code
_entity_poly.pdbx_strand_id
1 'polypeptide(L)'
;MEAVTHFMNDTVEFYRWSLTIADKRVEKWPMMSSPVPTLAISCLYLLFLWAGPKYMQNREPFQLRKTLIVYNFSMVILNFYIAKEVTSSIPFTPSQ
;
A
#
# COMPACT_ATOMS: atom_id res chain seq x y z
N MET A 1 17.60 13.80 -25.73
CA MET A 1 16.19 14.18 -25.49
C MET A 1 15.25 13.09 -25.97
N GLU A 2 15.51 12.47 -27.12
CA GLU A 2 14.69 11.37 -27.68
C GLU A 2 14.48 10.17 -26.74
N ALA A 3 15.53 9.71 -26.06
CA ALA A 3 15.39 8.60 -25.09
C ALA A 3 14.45 8.93 -23.92
N VAL A 4 14.44 10.19 -23.46
CA VAL A 4 13.54 10.62 -22.37
C VAL A 4 12.11 10.69 -22.86
N THR A 5 11.90 11.20 -24.07
CA THR A 5 10.57 11.26 -24.70
C THR A 5 10.01 9.86 -24.97
N HIS A 6 10.84 8.93 -25.46
CA HIS A 6 10.45 7.54 -25.67
C HIS A 6 10.00 6.89 -24.36
N PHE A 7 10.82 6.97 -23.31
CA PHE A 7 10.48 6.41 -22.00
C PHE A 7 9.21 7.02 -21.40
N MET A 8 9.03 8.33 -21.54
CA MET A 8 7.83 9.02 -21.07
C MET A 8 6.58 8.54 -21.83
N ASN A 9 6.68 8.39 -23.16
CA ASN A 9 5.58 7.88 -23.98
C ASN A 9 5.26 6.43 -23.61
N ASP A 10 6.26 5.56 -23.48
CA ASP A 10 6.06 4.15 -23.07
C ASP A 10 5.33 4.05 -21.72
N THR A 11 5.72 4.90 -20.76
CA THR A 11 5.09 4.93 -19.43
C THR A 11 3.64 5.38 -19.51
N VAL A 12 3.35 6.41 -20.31
CA VAL A 12 1.99 6.91 -20.51
C VAL A 12 1.13 5.87 -21.22
N GLU A 13 1.67 5.20 -22.24
CA GLU A 13 0.97 4.13 -22.95
C GLU A 13 0.68 2.95 -22.05
N PHE A 14 1.66 2.50 -21.25
CA PHE A 14 1.46 1.47 -20.25
C PHE A 14 0.37 1.84 -19.24
N TYR A 15 0.38 3.08 -18.73
CA TYR A 15 -0.66 3.53 -17.81
C TYR A 15 -2.05 3.54 -18.48
N ARG A 16 -2.16 4.08 -19.70
CA ARG A 16 -3.42 4.07 -20.46
C ARG A 16 -3.92 2.67 -20.73
N TRP A 17 -3.04 1.76 -21.14
CA TRP A 17 -3.38 0.35 -21.33
C TRP A 17 -3.86 -0.29 -20.02
N SER A 18 -3.19 -0.03 -18.90
CA SER A 18 -3.57 -0.57 -17.59
C SER A 18 -4.99 -0.14 -17.16
N LEU A 19 -5.39 1.09 -17.49
CA LEU A 19 -6.75 1.58 -17.22
C LEU A 19 -7.81 0.85 -18.04
N THR A 20 -7.46 0.30 -19.21
CA THR A 20 -8.42 -0.46 -20.04
C THR A 20 -8.76 -1.82 -19.45
N ILE A 21 -7.86 -2.40 -18.65
CA ILE A 21 -8.03 -3.72 -18.01
C ILE A 21 -8.38 -3.63 -16.51
N ALA A 22 -8.48 -2.42 -15.96
CA ALA A 22 -8.75 -2.19 -14.55
C ALA A 22 -10.17 -2.62 -14.15
N ASP A 23 -10.31 -3.21 -12.94
CA ASP A 23 -11.62 -3.60 -12.40
C ASP A 23 -12.41 -2.38 -11.92
N LYS A 24 -13.54 -2.11 -12.57
CA LYS A 24 -14.44 -0.98 -12.26
C LYS A 24 -15.05 -1.07 -10.86
N ARG A 25 -15.12 -2.26 -10.25
CA ARG A 25 -15.70 -2.46 -8.91
C ARG A 25 -14.91 -1.76 -7.81
N VAL A 26 -13.60 -1.60 -8.00
CA VAL A 26 -12.68 -1.03 -7.00
C VAL A 26 -12.27 0.41 -7.31
N GLU A 27 -12.76 0.99 -8.41
CA GLU A 27 -12.35 2.33 -8.88
C GLU A 27 -12.55 3.42 -7.82
N LYS A 28 -13.63 3.34 -7.04
CA LYS A 28 -13.97 4.31 -5.99
C LYS A 28 -13.32 4.01 -4.65
N TRP A 29 -12.53 2.94 -4.54
CA TRP A 29 -11.85 2.62 -3.29
C TRP A 29 -10.74 3.64 -3.02
N PRO A 30 -10.44 3.92 -1.74
CA PRO A 30 -9.31 4.77 -1.39
C PRO A 30 -8.03 4.29 -2.07
N MET A 31 -7.23 5.23 -2.60
CA MET A 31 -5.95 4.97 -3.27
C MET A 31 -6.01 4.17 -4.59
N MET A 32 -7.20 3.84 -5.11
CA MET A 32 -7.36 3.11 -6.37
C MET A 32 -7.59 3.99 -7.61
N SER A 33 -7.84 5.29 -7.43
CA SER A 33 -8.09 6.23 -8.54
C SER A 33 -6.86 6.49 -9.43
N SER A 34 -5.66 6.39 -8.86
CA SER A 34 -4.38 6.61 -9.54
C SER A 34 -3.27 5.98 -8.70
N PRO A 35 -2.12 5.60 -9.28
CA PRO A 35 -0.95 5.20 -8.50
C PRO A 35 -0.31 6.36 -7.70
N VAL A 36 -0.61 7.62 -8.05
CA VAL A 36 0.03 8.80 -7.47
C VAL A 36 -0.14 8.90 -5.95
N PRO A 37 -1.34 8.75 -5.35
CA PRO A 37 -1.52 8.80 -3.90
C PRO A 37 -0.68 7.74 -3.16
N THR A 38 -0.61 6.52 -3.70
CA THR A 38 0.20 5.44 -3.12
C THR A 38 1.68 5.79 -3.15
N LEU A 39 2.18 6.23 -4.31
CA LEU A 39 3.58 6.65 -4.44
C LEU A 39 3.92 7.83 -3.52
N ALA A 40 3.01 8.81 -3.40
CA ALA A 40 3.21 9.96 -2.53
C ALA A 40 3.36 9.54 -1.05
N ILE A 41 2.49 8.66 -0.55
CA ILE A 41 2.58 8.15 0.83
C ILE A 41 3.84 7.32 1.03
N SER A 42 4.22 6.48 0.06
CA SER A 42 5.46 5.70 0.12
C SER A 42 6.70 6.60 0.16
N CYS A 43 6.77 7.62 -0.71
CA CYS A 43 7.86 8.60 -0.69
C CYS A 43 7.91 9.34 0.65
N LEU A 44 6.77 9.78 1.17
CA LEU A 44 6.68 10.43 2.47
C LEU A 44 7.20 9.53 3.59
N TYR A 45 6.79 8.25 3.60
CA TYR A 45 7.28 7.26 4.57
C TYR A 45 8.82 7.12 4.51
N LEU A 46 9.39 7.00 3.32
CA LEU A 46 10.85 6.89 3.14
C LEU A 46 11.57 8.17 3.59
N LEU A 47 11.00 9.34 3.32
CA LEU A 47 11.52 10.62 3.81
C LEU A 47 11.51 10.67 5.34
N PHE A 48 10.45 10.20 5.99
CA PHE A 48 10.39 10.09 7.45
C PHE A 48 11.41 9.08 8.00
N LEU A 49 11.63 7.95 7.34
CA LEU A 49 12.67 6.99 7.76
C LEU A 49 14.08 7.57 7.62
N TRP A 50 14.32 8.40 6.61
CA TRP A 50 15.62 9.03 6.42
C TRP A 50 15.85 10.21 7.39
N ALA A 51 14.85 11.07 7.57
CA ALA A 51 14.94 12.24 8.44
C ALA A 51 14.79 11.88 9.94
N GLY A 52 14.02 10.83 10.24
CA GLY A 52 13.63 10.42 11.59
C GLY A 52 14.81 10.18 12.53
N PRO A 53 15.81 9.34 12.16
CA PRO A 53 16.97 9.10 13.00
C PRO A 53 17.74 10.38 13.32
N LYS A 54 17.96 11.26 12.32
CA LYS A 54 18.62 12.55 12.52
C LYS A 54 17.86 13.46 13.49
N TYR A 55 16.53 13.45 13.40
CA TYR A 55 15.68 14.20 14.33
C TYR A 55 15.69 13.62 15.76
N MET A 56 15.84 12.29 15.89
CA MET A 56 15.83 11.57 17.17
C MET A 56 17.20 11.45 17.84
N GLN A 57 18.30 11.81 17.18
CA GLN A 57 19.67 11.67 17.69
C GLN A 57 19.90 12.27 19.09
N ASN A 58 19.28 13.41 19.39
CA ASN A 58 19.46 14.13 20.65
C ASN A 58 18.22 14.03 21.56
N ARG A 59 17.37 13.02 21.36
CA ARG A 59 16.11 12.83 22.10
C ARG A 59 16.06 11.43 22.67
N GLU A 60 15.50 11.30 23.85
CA GLU A 60 15.22 9.99 24.43
C GLU A 60 14.17 9.23 23.60
N PRO A 61 14.27 7.89 23.53
CA PRO A 61 13.31 7.07 22.79
C PRO A 61 11.92 7.16 23.39
N PHE A 62 10.91 7.28 22.53
CA PHE A 62 9.52 7.32 22.96
C PHE A 62 9.08 5.99 23.58
N GLN A 63 8.46 6.04 24.76
CA GLN A 63 7.89 4.88 25.43
C GLN A 63 6.49 4.55 24.87
N LEU A 64 6.45 3.86 23.73
CA LEU A 64 5.21 3.55 23.00
C LEU A 64 4.60 2.19 23.38
N ARG A 65 4.99 1.59 24.51
CA ARG A 65 4.59 0.21 24.89
C ARG A 65 3.08 -0.02 24.84
N LYS A 66 2.28 0.85 25.45
CA LYS A 66 0.81 0.71 25.46
C LYS A 66 0.23 0.83 24.05
N THR A 67 0.70 1.81 23.27
CA THR A 67 0.31 2.01 21.86
C THR A 67 0.63 0.79 21.01
N LEU A 68 1.82 0.21 21.18
CA LEU A 68 2.24 -1.00 20.46
C LEU A 68 1.41 -2.23 20.84
N ILE A 69 1.01 -2.37 22.11
CA ILE A 69 0.12 -3.47 22.53
C ILE A 69 -1.23 -3.35 21.82
N VAL A 70 -1.84 -2.16 21.83
CA VAL A 70 -3.12 -1.92 21.14
C VAL A 70 -2.98 -2.16 19.64
N TYR A 71 -1.94 -1.62 19.02
CA TYR A 71 -1.65 -1.80 17.60
C TYR A 71 -1.53 -3.28 17.21
N ASN A 72 -0.71 -4.05 17.91
CA ASN A 72 -0.51 -5.47 17.59
C ASN A 72 -1.79 -6.29 17.81
N PHE A 73 -2.56 -5.98 18.85
CA PHE A 73 -3.84 -6.63 19.10
C PHE A 73 -4.86 -6.34 17.98
N SER A 74 -4.97 -5.08 17.55
CA SER A 74 -5.80 -4.70 16.40
C SER A 74 -5.34 -5.40 15.11
N MET A 75 -4.03 -5.52 14.88
CA MET A 75 -3.47 -6.24 13.73
C MET A 75 -3.85 -7.73 13.75
N VAL A 76 -3.81 -8.40 14.91
CA VAL A 76 -4.25 -9.81 15.02
C VAL A 76 -5.72 -9.96 14.66
N ILE A 77 -6.60 -9.08 15.17
CA ILE A 77 -8.03 -9.11 14.85
C ILE A 77 -8.26 -8.87 13.36
N LEU A 78 -7.63 -7.86 12.78
CA LEU A 78 -7.77 -7.54 11.36
C LEU A 78 -7.28 -8.69 10.47
N ASN A 79 -6.12 -9.26 10.77
CA ASN A 79 -5.57 -10.39 10.02
C ASN A 79 -6.48 -11.62 10.13
N PHE A 80 -7.05 -11.88 11.32
CA PHE A 80 -8.01 -12.97 11.50
C PHE A 80 -9.28 -12.75 10.64
N TYR A 81 -9.80 -11.52 10.60
CA TYR A 81 -10.94 -11.18 9.76
C TYR A 81 -10.63 -11.39 8.26
N ILE A 82 -9.50 -10.87 7.79
CA ILE A 82 -9.06 -11.05 6.40
C ILE A 82 -8.91 -12.54 6.07
N ALA A 83 -8.26 -13.32 6.94
CA ALA A 83 -8.08 -14.76 6.73
C ALA A 83 -9.42 -15.51 6.64
N LYS A 84 -10.39 -15.15 7.49
CA LYS A 84 -11.74 -15.70 7.43
C LYS A 84 -12.42 -15.37 6.10
N GLU A 85 -12.43 -14.08 5.71
CA GLU A 85 -13.07 -13.61 4.49
C GLU A 85 -12.48 -14.29 3.24
N VAL A 86 -11.15 -14.36 3.17
CA VAL A 86 -10.44 -15.05 2.09
C VAL A 86 -10.84 -16.53 2.05
N THR A 87 -10.86 -17.21 3.20
CA THR A 87 -11.24 -18.63 3.28
C THR A 87 -12.69 -18.87 2.82
N SER A 88 -13.63 -18.00 3.19
CA SER A 88 -15.02 -18.12 2.73
C SER A 88 -15.21 -17.78 1.24
N SER A 89 -14.34 -16.93 0.69
CA SER A 89 -14.39 -16.54 -0.72
C SER A 89 -13.84 -17.60 -1.68
N ILE A 90 -13.03 -18.53 -1.17
CA ILE A 90 -12.50 -19.66 -1.95
C ILE A 90 -13.59 -20.75 -2.01
N PRO A 91 -14.14 -21.06 -3.20
CA PRO A 91 -15.05 -22.19 -3.32
C PRO A 91 -14.27 -23.48 -3.02
N PHE A 92 -14.66 -24.19 -1.97
CA PHE A 92 -14.26 -25.59 -1.78
C PHE A 92 -14.91 -26.39 -2.91
N THR A 93 -14.22 -26.56 -4.03
CA THR A 93 -14.55 -27.63 -4.99
C THR A 93 -14.13 -28.94 -4.36
N PRO A 94 -15.06 -29.79 -3.87
CA PRO A 94 -14.70 -31.15 -3.51
C PRO A 94 -14.31 -31.85 -4.80
N SER A 95 -13.11 -32.43 -4.87
CA SER A 95 -12.74 -33.35 -5.94
C SER A 95 -13.67 -34.56 -5.86
N GLN A 96 -14.71 -34.57 -6.69
CA GLN A 96 -15.39 -35.80 -7.11
C GLN A 96 -14.59 -36.38 -8.27
#